data_AF-A0A940UFD4-F1
#
_entry.id   AF-A0A940UFD4-F1
#
_cell.length_a   1.000
_cell.length_b   1.000
_cell.length_c   1.000
_cell.angle_alpha   90.00
_cell.angle_beta   90.00
_cell.angle_gamma   90.00
#
_symmetry.space_group_name_H-M   'P 1'
#
loop_
_entity.id
_entity.type
_entity.pdbx_description
1 polymer ?
#
loop_
_entity_poly.entity_id
_entity_poly.type
_entity_poly.pdbx_seq_one_letter_code
_entity_poly.pdbx_strand_id
1 'polypeptide(L)'
;SAIRLHSLDDLIRLDTPAILEIRRNNEEEPRIVAITAVGNGTFSIMPVGTKAQPIASNSLAAIWTGKGWIIWENRLGLPDRVDRSSSIADIRKLQRFLIREKKLQGKADGAIGKATVKALQLLQREAGLPADGTADERTMLLLNSRYATPPAPRLHPANGKSS
;
A
#
# COMPACT_ATOMS: atom_id res chain seq x y z
N SER A 1 2.54 6.66 9.98
CA SER A 1 2.98 7.28 8.71
C SER A 1 1.80 7.47 7.77
N ALA A 2 1.93 8.34 6.78
CA ALA A 2 0.91 8.57 5.76
C ALA A 2 1.58 8.60 4.37
N ILE A 3 1.01 7.86 3.42
CA ILE A 3 1.52 7.79 2.04
C ILE A 3 0.48 8.41 1.12
N ARG A 4 0.92 9.26 0.20
CA ARG A 4 0.03 9.88 -0.79
C ARG A 4 -0.47 8.84 -1.78
N LEU A 5 -1.80 8.76 -1.94
CA LEU A 5 -2.41 7.94 -2.98
C LEU A 5 -2.23 8.61 -4.35
N HIS A 6 -1.72 7.88 -5.34
CA HIS A 6 -1.55 8.42 -6.71
C HIS A 6 -2.68 8.00 -7.64
N SER A 7 -3.30 6.85 -7.39
CA SER A 7 -4.39 6.32 -8.20
C SER A 7 -5.35 5.51 -7.33
N LEU A 8 -6.61 5.32 -7.77
CA LEU A 8 -7.52 4.38 -7.10
C LEU A 8 -7.04 2.92 -7.25
N ASP A 9 -6.26 2.61 -8.30
CA ASP A 9 -5.65 1.29 -8.49
C ASP A 9 -4.64 0.96 -7.39
N ASP A 10 -3.95 1.97 -6.83
CA ASP A 10 -3.01 1.77 -5.71
C ASP A 10 -3.72 1.12 -4.51
N LEU A 11 -5.01 1.43 -4.29
CA LEU A 11 -5.82 0.84 -3.21
C LEU A 11 -5.97 -0.67 -3.38
N ILE A 12 -6.16 -1.11 -4.62
CA ILE A 12 -6.33 -2.53 -4.95
C ILE A 12 -4.98 -3.25 -4.87
N ARG A 13 -3.93 -2.65 -5.45
CA ARG A 13 -2.57 -3.22 -5.51
C ARG A 13 -1.93 -3.37 -4.14
N LEU A 14 -2.13 -2.38 -3.27
CA LEU A 14 -1.62 -2.38 -1.89
C LEU A 14 -2.59 -3.03 -0.90
N ASP A 15 -3.82 -3.37 -1.35
CA ASP A 15 -4.89 -3.96 -0.56
C ASP A 15 -5.06 -3.30 0.82
N THR A 16 -5.07 -1.97 0.85
CA THR A 16 -4.98 -1.19 2.09
C THR A 16 -6.06 -0.10 2.13
N PRO A 17 -6.73 0.09 3.29
CA PRO A 17 -7.64 1.22 3.48
C PRO A 17 -6.96 2.57 3.28
N ALA A 18 -7.75 3.54 2.87
CA ALA A 18 -7.30 4.91 2.65
C ALA A 18 -8.37 5.94 3.01
N ILE A 19 -7.93 7.17 3.18
CA ILE A 19 -8.78 8.35 3.33
C ILE A 19 -8.72 9.12 2.02
N LEU A 20 -9.87 9.46 1.44
CA LEU A 20 -9.97 10.25 0.21
C LEU A 20 -10.70 11.55 0.48
N GLU A 21 -10.30 12.59 -0.26
CA GLU A 21 -11.08 13.79 -0.45
C GLU A 21 -11.96 13.61 -1.69
N ILE A 22 -13.27 13.77 -1.53
CA ILE A 22 -14.25 13.71 -2.61
C ILE A 22 -15.00 15.03 -2.71
N ARG A 23 -15.55 15.33 -3.88
CA ARG A 23 -16.42 16.48 -4.09
C ARG A 23 -17.57 16.06 -5.00
N ARG A 24 -18.79 16.07 -4.48
CA ARG A 24 -19.98 15.79 -5.27
C ARG A 24 -20.44 17.06 -5.99
N ASN A 25 -21.12 16.88 -7.13
CA ASN A 25 -21.67 17.99 -7.90
C ASN A 25 -22.55 18.87 -7.00
N ASN A 26 -22.38 20.19 -7.11
CA ASN A 26 -23.04 21.23 -6.32
C ASN A 26 -22.60 21.37 -4.85
N GLU A 27 -21.53 20.69 -4.41
CA GLU A 27 -20.91 20.98 -3.11
C GLU A 27 -19.79 22.01 -3.25
N GLU A 28 -19.85 23.09 -2.45
CA GLU A 28 -18.79 24.11 -2.40
C GLU A 28 -17.51 23.56 -1.75
N GLU A 29 -17.66 22.75 -0.69
CA GLU A 29 -16.54 22.20 0.07
C GLU A 29 -16.36 20.69 -0.18
N PRO A 30 -15.10 20.22 -0.30
CA PRO A 30 -14.83 18.79 -0.39
C PRO A 30 -15.10 18.08 0.94
N ARG A 31 -15.42 16.79 0.87
CA ARG A 31 -15.62 15.91 2.01
C ARG A 31 -14.53 14.87 2.13
N ILE A 32 -14.26 14.44 3.36
CA ILE A 32 -13.35 13.34 3.65
C ILE A 32 -14.14 12.04 3.87
N VAL A 33 -13.73 10.98 3.19
CA VAL A 33 -14.31 9.64 3.33
C VAL A 33 -13.23 8.59 3.52
N ALA A 34 -13.50 7.54 4.29
CA ALA A 34 -12.65 6.36 4.34
C ALA A 34 -13.07 5.34 3.28
N ILE A 35 -12.11 4.72 2.61
CA ILE A 35 -12.30 3.52 1.79
C ILE A 35 -11.98 2.31 2.63
N THR A 36 -12.96 1.44 2.85
CA THR A 36 -12.87 0.36 3.83
C THR A 36 -13.01 -1.03 3.25
N ALA A 37 -13.52 -1.17 2.03
CA ALA A 37 -13.55 -2.45 1.32
C ALA A 37 -13.59 -2.25 -0.20
N VAL A 38 -13.22 -3.30 -0.95
CA VAL A 38 -13.37 -3.36 -2.41
C VAL A 38 -13.84 -4.74 -2.85
N GLY A 39 -14.71 -4.79 -3.85
CA GLY A 39 -15.22 -6.04 -4.43
C GLY A 39 -16.32 -5.78 -5.44
N ASN A 40 -16.47 -6.70 -6.42
CA ASN A 40 -17.55 -6.68 -7.41
C ASN A 40 -17.69 -5.32 -8.15
N GLY A 41 -16.57 -4.68 -8.48
CA GLY A 41 -16.56 -3.38 -9.18
C GLY A 41 -17.02 -2.19 -8.31
N THR A 42 -17.08 -2.37 -6.98
CA THR A 42 -17.48 -1.34 -6.02
C THR A 42 -16.45 -1.16 -4.92
N PHE A 43 -16.38 0.04 -4.38
CA PHE A 43 -15.70 0.36 -3.13
C PHE A 43 -16.74 0.60 -2.04
N SER A 44 -16.39 0.32 -0.78
CA SER A 44 -17.15 0.81 0.36
C SER A 44 -16.56 2.13 0.84
N ILE A 45 -17.35 3.19 0.78
CA ILE A 45 -17.02 4.51 1.35
C ILE A 45 -17.70 4.67 2.71
N MET A 46 -16.99 5.24 3.68
CA MET A 46 -17.54 5.58 4.99
C MET A 46 -17.28 7.06 5.27
N PRO A 47 -18.30 7.92 5.12
CA PRO A 47 -18.25 9.27 5.67
C PRO A 47 -18.06 9.22 7.20
N VAL A 48 -17.30 10.16 7.74
CA VAL A 48 -17.00 10.22 9.18
C VAL A 48 -18.30 10.23 10.00
N GLY A 49 -18.39 9.33 10.99
CA GLY A 49 -19.57 9.22 11.87
C GLY A 49 -20.76 8.46 11.28
N THR A 50 -20.62 7.85 10.11
CA THR A 50 -21.70 7.10 9.44
C THR A 50 -21.32 5.65 9.16
N LYS A 51 -22.27 4.84 8.66
CA LYS A 51 -22.00 3.46 8.21
C LYS A 51 -21.39 3.46 6.81
N ALA A 52 -20.60 2.43 6.51
CA ALA A 52 -20.05 2.22 5.18
C ALA A 52 -21.17 1.98 4.15
N GLN A 53 -21.00 2.54 2.95
CA GLN A 53 -21.93 2.46 1.84
C GLN A 53 -21.18 2.07 0.56
N PRO A 54 -21.73 1.18 -0.28
CA PRO A 54 -21.11 0.83 -1.55
C PRO A 54 -21.20 2.00 -2.54
N ILE A 55 -20.15 2.17 -3.35
CA ILE A 55 -20.11 3.09 -4.49
C ILE A 55 -19.41 2.39 -5.66
N ALA A 56 -19.95 2.52 -6.87
CA ALA A 56 -19.31 2.00 -8.07
C ALA A 56 -17.95 2.69 -8.32
N SER A 57 -16.95 1.93 -8.78
CA SER A 57 -15.59 2.46 -8.96
C SER A 57 -15.53 3.67 -9.91
N ASN A 58 -16.34 3.67 -10.98
CA ASN A 58 -16.44 4.79 -11.92
C ASN A 58 -17.08 6.04 -11.27
N SER A 59 -18.09 5.86 -10.42
CA SER A 59 -18.71 6.95 -9.67
C SER A 59 -17.75 7.55 -8.65
N LEU A 60 -16.97 6.71 -7.95
CA LEU A 60 -15.93 7.20 -7.04
C LEU A 60 -14.85 7.99 -7.79
N ALA A 61 -14.40 7.47 -8.93
CA ALA A 61 -13.41 8.15 -9.77
C ALA A 61 -13.91 9.53 -10.24
N ALA A 62 -15.20 9.66 -10.57
CA ALA A 62 -15.81 10.92 -11.02
C ALA A 62 -15.86 12.00 -9.92
N ILE A 63 -15.91 11.62 -8.65
CA ILE A 63 -16.02 12.55 -7.51
C ILE A 63 -14.71 12.69 -6.72
N TRP A 64 -13.68 11.89 -7.02
CA TRP A 64 -12.41 11.96 -6.34
C TRP A 64 -11.64 13.22 -6.76
N THR A 65 -11.17 14.01 -5.80
CA THR A 65 -10.44 15.27 -6.11
C THR A 65 -8.98 15.02 -6.52
N GLY A 66 -8.54 13.76 -6.52
CA GLY A 66 -7.14 13.38 -6.62
C GLY A 66 -6.41 13.42 -5.28
N LYS A 67 -7.04 13.90 -4.19
CA LYS A 67 -6.45 13.88 -2.85
C LYS A 67 -6.85 12.66 -2.03
N GLY A 68 -5.87 12.05 -1.38
CA GLY A 68 -6.03 10.83 -0.64
C GLY A 68 -4.73 10.31 -0.05
N TRP A 69 -4.86 9.59 1.06
CA TRP A 69 -3.75 9.12 1.89
C TRP A 69 -4.03 7.72 2.42
N ILE A 70 -3.01 6.87 2.39
CA ILE A 70 -3.00 5.61 3.12
C ILE A 70 -2.36 5.88 4.47
N ILE A 71 -3.13 5.69 5.54
CA ILE A 71 -2.66 5.82 6.91
C ILE A 71 -2.25 4.43 7.40
N TRP A 72 -1.01 4.30 7.85
CA TRP A 72 -0.49 3.02 8.31
C TRP A 72 0.48 3.20 9.48
N GLU A 73 0.54 2.15 10.31
CA GLU A 73 1.49 2.05 11.41
C GLU A 73 2.73 1.28 10.96
N ASN A 74 3.90 1.87 11.16
CA ASN A 74 5.18 1.26 10.83
C ASN A 74 5.61 0.23 11.88
N ARG A 75 4.86 -0.87 11.92
CA ARG A 75 5.04 -1.97 12.88
C ARG A 75 6.37 -2.68 12.68
N LEU A 76 6.92 -2.67 11.45
CA LEU A 76 8.22 -3.25 11.19
C LEU A 76 9.37 -2.32 11.57
N GLY A 77 9.13 -1.04 11.85
CA GLY A 77 10.18 -0.03 12.07
C GLY A 77 11.12 0.08 10.87
N LEU A 78 10.57 -0.02 9.65
CA LEU A 78 11.30 0.15 8.40
C LEU A 78 11.37 1.64 8.04
N PRO A 79 12.51 2.20 7.60
CA PRO A 79 12.52 3.56 7.08
C PRO A 79 11.52 3.72 5.93
N ASP A 80 11.01 4.93 5.71
CA ASP A 80 10.09 5.21 4.59
C ASP A 80 10.74 4.97 3.22
N ARG A 81 12.07 5.12 3.16
CA ARG A 81 12.89 4.80 1.98
C ARG A 81 14.19 4.14 2.41
N VAL A 82 14.60 3.11 1.67
CA VAL A 82 15.91 2.49 1.81
C VAL A 82 16.65 2.56 0.48
N ASP A 83 17.79 3.26 0.46
CA ASP A 83 18.67 3.37 -0.70
C ASP A 83 20.14 3.14 -0.31
N ARG A 84 21.06 3.39 -1.25
CA ARG A 84 22.50 3.13 -1.06
C ARG A 84 23.14 4.01 0.02
N SER A 85 22.49 5.10 0.41
CA SER A 85 22.95 6.00 1.48
C SER A 85 22.39 5.63 2.85
N SER A 86 21.39 4.73 2.90
CA SER A 86 20.81 4.28 4.16
C SER A 86 21.79 3.48 5.00
N SER A 87 21.50 3.37 6.31
CA SER A 87 22.36 2.60 7.20
C SER A 87 22.45 1.13 6.77
N ILE A 88 23.60 0.50 7.00
CA ILE A 88 23.79 -0.94 6.74
C ILE A 88 22.74 -1.77 7.48
N ALA A 89 22.34 -1.35 8.68
CA ALA A 89 21.31 -2.03 9.47
C ALA A 89 19.95 -2.02 8.77
N ASP A 90 19.54 -0.89 8.19
CA ASP A 90 18.28 -0.75 7.47
C ASP A 90 18.29 -1.55 6.16
N ILE A 91 19.40 -1.50 5.41
CA ILE A 91 19.56 -2.30 4.19
C ILE A 91 19.47 -3.80 4.52
N ARG A 92 20.15 -4.26 5.57
CA ARG A 92 20.05 -5.65 6.02
C ARG A 92 18.65 -6.02 6.48
N LYS A 93 17.92 -5.08 7.08
CA LYS A 93 16.53 -5.29 7.50
C LYS A 93 15.62 -5.47 6.28
N LEU A 94 15.71 -4.60 5.28
CA LEU A 94 15.02 -4.76 4.00
C LEU A 94 15.36 -6.12 3.34
N GLN A 95 16.65 -6.44 3.21
CA GLN A 95 17.11 -7.68 2.57
C GLN A 95 16.59 -8.92 3.27
N ARG A 96 16.50 -8.94 4.61
CA ARG A 96 15.89 -10.05 5.36
C ARG A 96 14.43 -10.28 4.98
N PHE A 97 13.66 -9.22 4.78
CA PHE A 97 12.29 -9.35 4.28
C PHE A 97 12.25 -9.84 2.82
N LEU A 98 13.13 -9.32 1.94
CA LEU A 98 13.22 -9.82 0.55
C LEU A 98 13.62 -11.29 0.46
N ILE A 99 14.47 -11.77 1.37
CA ILE A 99 14.82 -13.19 1.51
C ILE A 99 13.60 -13.99 1.97
N ARG A 100 12.84 -13.47 2.95
CA ARG A 100 11.61 -14.11 3.45
C ARG A 100 10.52 -14.22 2.40
N GLU A 101 10.42 -13.21 1.53
CA GLU A 101 9.60 -13.20 0.30
C GLU A 101 10.16 -14.10 -0.82
N LYS A 102 11.31 -14.76 -0.59
CA LYS A 102 12.01 -15.60 -1.57
C LYS A 102 12.40 -14.85 -2.85
N LYS A 103 12.50 -13.51 -2.81
CA LYS A 103 12.91 -12.67 -3.94
C LYS A 103 14.41 -12.42 -3.98
N LEU A 104 15.07 -12.50 -2.82
CA LEU A 104 16.52 -12.40 -2.68
C LEU A 104 17.09 -13.73 -2.16
N GLN A 105 18.18 -14.19 -2.75
CA GLN A 105 18.91 -15.38 -2.30
C GLN A 105 20.17 -14.99 -1.54
N GLY A 106 20.63 -15.87 -0.65
CA GLY A 106 21.84 -15.66 0.13
C GLY A 106 21.60 -14.93 1.45
N LYS A 107 22.60 -14.17 1.91
CA LYS A 107 22.59 -13.45 3.19
C LYS A 107 22.34 -11.95 2.97
N ALA A 108 21.74 -11.30 3.97
CA ALA A 108 21.63 -9.86 4.02
C ALA A 108 23.02 -9.24 4.31
N ASP A 109 23.71 -8.82 3.25
CA ASP A 109 25.06 -8.26 3.31
C ASP A 109 25.08 -6.78 3.72
N GLY A 110 23.99 -6.05 3.48
CA GLY A 110 23.87 -4.63 3.75
C GLY A 110 24.22 -3.74 2.56
N ALA A 111 24.24 -4.27 1.33
CA ALA A 111 24.49 -3.51 0.10
C ALA A 111 23.31 -3.57 -0.88
N ILE A 112 22.95 -2.43 -1.48
CA ILE A 112 21.98 -2.38 -2.59
C ILE A 112 22.70 -2.58 -3.93
N GLY A 113 23.11 -3.83 -4.15
CA GLY A 113 23.66 -4.33 -5.41
C GLY A 113 22.58 -4.78 -6.40
N LYS A 114 23.01 -5.32 -7.55
CA LYS A 114 22.11 -5.81 -8.62
C LYS A 114 21.10 -6.84 -8.13
N ALA A 115 21.50 -7.73 -7.23
CA ALA A 115 20.62 -8.76 -6.66
C ALA A 115 19.49 -8.14 -5.82
N THR A 116 19.80 -7.18 -4.95
CA THR A 116 18.81 -6.46 -4.13
C THR A 116 17.81 -5.69 -5.02
N VAL A 117 18.30 -4.97 -6.04
CA VAL A 117 17.44 -4.25 -7.00
C VAL A 117 16.53 -5.22 -7.74
N LYS A 118 17.05 -6.35 -8.26
CA LYS A 118 16.23 -7.36 -8.93
C LYS A 118 15.18 -7.96 -7.99
N ALA A 119 15.53 -8.21 -6.73
CA ALA A 119 14.59 -8.71 -5.73
C ALA A 119 13.45 -7.71 -5.46
N LEU A 120 13.76 -6.42 -5.37
CA LEU A 120 12.76 -5.35 -5.24
C LEU A 120 11.83 -5.32 -6.46
N GLN A 121 12.39 -5.37 -7.67
CA GLN A 121 11.58 -5.42 -8.90
C GLN A 121 10.65 -6.63 -8.94
N LEU A 122 11.11 -7.80 -8.49
CA LEU A 122 10.27 -9.01 -8.44
C LEU A 122 9.13 -8.87 -7.43
N LEU A 123 9.40 -8.31 -6.25
CA LEU A 123 8.39 -8.02 -5.24
C LEU A 123 7.35 -7.01 -5.76
N GLN A 124 7.81 -5.92 -6.37
CA GLN A 124 6.95 -4.87 -6.92
C GLN A 124 6.06 -5.43 -8.05
N ARG A 125 6.62 -6.23 -8.98
CA ARG A 125 5.83 -6.88 -10.05
C ARG A 125 4.75 -7.80 -9.50
N GLU A 126 5.09 -8.60 -8.49
CA GLU A 126 4.13 -9.51 -7.85
C GLU A 126 2.95 -8.74 -7.22
N ALA A 127 3.21 -7.53 -6.70
CA ALA A 127 2.18 -6.67 -6.15
C ALA A 127 1.52 -5.72 -7.19
N GLY A 128 1.89 -5.81 -8.47
CA GLY A 128 1.38 -4.91 -9.51
C GLY A 128 1.85 -3.46 -9.37
N LEU A 129 2.87 -3.19 -8.57
CA LEU A 129 3.49 -1.87 -8.43
C LEU A 129 4.48 -1.60 -9.58
N PRO A 130 4.81 -0.32 -9.88
CA PRO A 130 5.91 0.01 -10.75
C PRO A 130 7.20 -0.69 -10.30
N ALA A 131 7.77 -1.51 -11.18
CA ALA A 131 8.91 -2.37 -10.86
C ALA A 131 10.25 -1.68 -11.14
N ASP A 132 10.48 -0.54 -10.51
CA ASP A 132 11.68 0.28 -10.69
C ASP A 132 12.89 -0.24 -9.87
N GLY A 133 12.64 -1.08 -8.87
CA GLY A 133 13.65 -1.61 -7.96
C GLY A 133 14.06 -0.64 -6.86
N THR A 134 13.25 0.38 -6.58
CA THR A 134 13.42 1.33 -5.48
C THR A 134 12.66 0.85 -4.25
N ALA A 135 13.30 0.81 -3.08
CA ALA A 135 12.59 0.54 -1.83
C ALA A 135 12.01 1.84 -1.26
N ASP A 136 10.94 2.32 -1.88
CA ASP A 136 10.19 3.53 -1.51
C ASP A 136 9.03 3.22 -0.54
N GLU A 137 8.31 4.26 -0.13
CA GLU A 137 7.20 4.18 0.83
C GLU A 137 6.19 3.09 0.48
N ARG A 138 5.83 2.92 -0.79
CA ARG A 138 4.90 1.88 -1.25
C ARG A 138 5.49 0.49 -1.08
N THR A 139 6.76 0.32 -1.43
CA THR A 139 7.48 -0.94 -1.27
C THR A 139 7.62 -1.30 0.22
N MET A 140 7.89 -0.32 1.08
CA MET A 140 8.00 -0.53 2.52
C MET A 140 6.63 -0.82 3.15
N LEU A 141 5.57 -0.12 2.71
CA LEU A 141 4.19 -0.41 3.11
C LEU A 141 3.77 -1.83 2.70
N LEU A 142 4.11 -2.27 1.48
CA LEU A 142 3.82 -3.62 1.03
C LEU A 142 4.43 -4.66 1.98
N LEU A 143 5.72 -4.51 2.32
CA LEU A 143 6.38 -5.39 3.29
C LEU A 143 5.71 -5.31 4.67
N ASN A 144 5.37 -4.10 5.13
CA ASN A 144 4.66 -3.91 6.40
C ASN A 144 3.30 -4.62 6.39
N SER A 145 2.50 -4.52 5.33
CA SER A 145 1.19 -5.17 5.23
C SER A 145 1.25 -6.71 5.25
N ARG A 146 2.37 -7.28 4.78
CA ARG A 146 2.60 -8.74 4.73
C ARG A 146 3.09 -9.30 6.07
N TYR A 147 3.89 -8.54 6.83
CA TYR A 147 4.55 -9.03 8.05
C TYR A 147 4.13 -8.34 9.35
N ALA A 148 3.30 -7.29 9.29
CA ALA A 148 2.75 -6.63 10.47
C ALA A 148 2.03 -7.64 11.37
N THR A 149 2.29 -7.54 12.68
CA THR A 149 1.56 -8.27 13.72
C THR A 149 1.05 -7.25 14.74
N PRO A 150 -0.28 -7.11 14.94
CA PRO A 150 -1.35 -7.79 14.21
C PRO A 150 -1.35 -7.41 12.71
N PRO A 151 -1.98 -8.23 11.84
CA PRO A 151 -2.07 -7.94 10.40
C PRO A 151 -2.63 -6.55 10.13
N ALA A 152 -2.08 -5.87 9.12
CA ALA A 152 -2.61 -4.60 8.68
C ALA A 152 -4.06 -4.78 8.17
N PRO A 153 -4.95 -3.81 8.38
CA PRO A 153 -6.27 -3.80 7.75
C PRO A 153 -6.16 -3.93 6.23
N ARG A 154 -7.09 -4.67 5.62
CA ARG A 154 -7.12 -4.92 4.17
C ARG A 154 -8.48 -4.57 3.57
N LEU A 155 -8.50 -4.21 2.30
CA LEU A 155 -9.75 -3.87 1.60
C LEU A 155 -10.50 -5.12 1.17
N HIS A 156 -9.79 -6.17 0.76
CA HIS A 156 -10.41 -7.46 0.51
C HIS A 156 -10.69 -8.16 1.84
N PRO A 157 -11.87 -8.77 2.02
CA PRO A 157 -12.16 -9.58 3.19
C PRO A 157 -11.17 -10.74 3.27
N ALA A 158 -10.74 -11.09 4.48
CA ALA A 158 -9.70 -12.11 4.74
C ALA A 158 -10.02 -13.53 4.21
N ASN A 159 -11.24 -13.76 3.72
CA ASN A 159 -11.73 -15.07 3.29
C ASN A 159 -11.85 -15.17 1.76
N GLY A 160 -10.71 -15.33 1.09
CA GLY A 160 -10.64 -16.08 -0.15
C GLY A 160 -10.54 -17.58 0.14
N LYS A 161 -11.57 -18.20 0.71
CA LYS A 161 -11.81 -19.64 0.51
C LYS A 161 -12.91 -19.75 -0.53
N SER A 162 -12.53 -19.78 -1.80
CA SER A 162 -13.28 -20.57 -2.77
C SER A 162 -12.98 -22.03 -2.45
N SER A 163 -13.97 -22.73 -1.88
CA SER A 163 -14.11 -24.18 -1.98
C SER A 163 -15.44 -24.45 -2.66
#